data_AF-A0A7S1E589-F1
#
_entry.id   AF-A0A7S1E589-F1
#
_cell.length_a   1.000
_cell.length_b   1.000
_cell.length_c   1.000
_cell.angle_alpha   90.00
_cell.angle_beta   90.00
_cell.angle_gamma   90.00
#
_symmetry.space_group_name_H-M   'P 1'
#
loop_
_entity.id
_entity.type
_entity.pdbx_description
1 polymer ?
#
loop_
_entity_poly.entity_id
_entity_poly.type
_entity_poly.pdbx_seq_one_letter_code
_entity_poly.pdbx_strand_id
1 'polypeptide(L)'
;EILAIGSCHIDKSILELEGSERFDTAACLVRYPDGVQAMVDVCRQSSYGYDQRAEVLGTMGMIQTDNVYPNTAKIYKNDFTGNADMPYDFFLSRYNEAYVTETIAFCESLVNDSPVPCTGEDGLVALIMAIAADKSAEENRWVSFREIVESVYCENPTECQMIANSDIFPEGFRPKSKPEDLLVPNKQEEKSGGGNMFSKMFS
;
A
#
# COMPACT_ATOMS: atom_id res chain seq x y z
N GLU A 1 9.74 3.28 -6.14
CA GLU A 1 9.95 2.00 -6.86
C GLU A 1 9.59 0.86 -5.93
N ILE A 2 9.30 -0.32 -6.48
CA ILE A 2 8.89 -1.50 -5.71
C ILE A 2 9.67 -2.74 -6.17
N LEU A 3 10.04 -3.59 -5.22
CA LEU A 3 10.52 -4.94 -5.44
C LEU A 3 9.54 -5.90 -4.81
N ALA A 4 9.00 -6.86 -5.56
CA ALA A 4 8.06 -7.85 -5.06
C ALA A 4 8.56 -9.28 -5.33
N ILE A 5 8.24 -10.18 -4.42
CA ILE A 5 8.49 -11.62 -4.53
C ILE A 5 7.26 -12.37 -4.02
N GLY A 6 7.03 -13.57 -4.55
CA GLY A 6 5.94 -14.42 -4.09
C GLY A 6 6.21 -15.90 -4.31
N SER A 7 5.49 -16.72 -3.56
CA SER A 7 5.54 -18.16 -3.63
C SER A 7 4.19 -18.76 -3.25
N CYS A 8 4.04 -20.06 -3.51
CA CYS A 8 2.88 -20.83 -3.10
C CYS A 8 3.33 -22.07 -2.33
N HIS A 9 2.87 -22.24 -1.11
CA HIS A 9 3.20 -23.33 -0.21
C HIS A 9 2.00 -24.04 0.43
N ILE A 10 0.85 -23.36 0.48
CA ILE A 10 -0.35 -23.77 1.21
C ILE A 10 -1.29 -24.55 0.30
N ASP A 11 -1.88 -23.88 -0.68
CA ASP A 11 -2.83 -24.49 -1.62
C ASP A 11 -2.25 -24.48 -3.03
N LYS A 12 -1.74 -25.63 -3.48
CA LYS A 12 -1.11 -25.76 -4.79
C LYS A 12 -2.09 -25.60 -5.95
N SER A 13 -3.40 -25.65 -5.71
CA SER A 13 -4.40 -25.49 -6.78
C SER A 13 -4.37 -24.08 -7.39
N ILE A 14 -3.99 -23.05 -6.63
CA ILE A 14 -3.95 -21.68 -7.13
C ILE A 14 -2.75 -21.41 -8.06
N LEU A 15 -1.82 -22.36 -8.21
CA LEU A 15 -0.66 -22.21 -9.11
C LEU A 15 -1.05 -22.00 -10.58
N GLU A 16 -2.26 -22.39 -10.97
CA GLU A 16 -2.81 -22.20 -12.32
C GLU A 16 -3.28 -20.76 -12.59
N LEU A 17 -3.42 -19.93 -11.55
CA LEU A 17 -3.81 -18.53 -11.70
C LEU A 17 -2.69 -17.69 -12.35
N GLU A 18 -3.07 -16.59 -12.98
CA GLU A 18 -2.14 -15.72 -13.69
C GLU A 18 -1.43 -14.72 -12.75
N GLY A 19 -0.29 -14.21 -13.18
CA GLY A 19 0.45 -13.16 -12.47
C GLY A 19 0.79 -13.52 -11.02
N SER A 20 0.56 -12.57 -10.11
CA SER A 20 0.74 -12.72 -8.67
C SER A 20 -0.42 -13.43 -7.97
N GLU A 21 -1.54 -13.70 -8.64
CA GLU A 21 -2.67 -14.42 -8.04
C GLU A 21 -2.33 -15.87 -7.67
N ARG A 22 -1.30 -16.43 -8.31
CA ARG A 22 -0.78 -17.76 -7.97
C ARG A 22 0.01 -17.84 -6.67
N PHE A 23 0.29 -16.72 -6.02
CA PHE A 23 1.03 -16.68 -4.77
C PHE A 23 0.08 -16.72 -3.57
N ASP A 24 0.34 -17.62 -2.61
CA ASP A 24 -0.32 -17.58 -1.30
C ASP A 24 0.49 -16.80 -0.26
N THR A 25 1.78 -16.61 -0.51
CA THR A 25 2.71 -15.89 0.34
C THR A 25 3.49 -14.91 -0.54
N ALA A 26 3.49 -13.63 -0.18
CA ALA A 26 4.21 -12.62 -0.94
C ALA A 26 4.79 -11.56 -0.02
N ALA A 27 5.83 -10.88 -0.51
CA ALA A 27 6.38 -9.71 0.15
C ALA A 27 6.78 -8.67 -0.88
N CYS A 28 6.65 -7.39 -0.52
CA CYS A 28 7.17 -6.29 -1.31
C CYS A 28 7.92 -5.28 -0.45
N LEU A 29 8.90 -4.63 -1.09
CA LEU A 29 9.70 -3.55 -0.54
C LEU A 29 9.50 -2.32 -1.43
N VAL A 30 8.98 -1.25 -0.85
CA VAL A 30 8.82 0.04 -1.50
C VAL A 30 9.95 0.95 -1.07
N ARG A 31 10.56 1.64 -2.03
CA ARG A 31 11.50 2.73 -1.78
C ARG A 31 10.91 4.06 -2.25
N TYR A 32 10.81 4.99 -1.31
CA TYR A 32 10.35 6.36 -1.52
C TYR A 32 11.49 7.26 -2.03
N PRO A 33 11.17 8.41 -2.67
CA PRO A 33 12.19 9.31 -3.24
C PRO A 33 13.20 9.87 -2.23
N ASP A 34 12.80 9.99 -0.97
CA ASP A 34 13.62 10.46 0.15
C ASP A 34 14.45 9.35 0.82
N GLY A 35 14.34 8.11 0.33
CA GLY A 35 15.05 6.95 0.86
C GLY A 35 14.30 6.22 1.97
N VAL A 36 13.12 6.69 2.40
CA VAL A 36 12.25 5.93 3.30
C VAL A 36 11.87 4.61 2.63
N GLN A 37 11.72 3.57 3.44
CA GLN A 37 11.38 2.23 2.99
C GLN A 37 10.11 1.75 3.70
N ALA A 38 9.25 1.06 2.96
CA ALA A 38 8.12 0.34 3.52
C ALA A 38 8.18 -1.11 3.05
N MET A 39 7.93 -2.05 3.97
CA MET A 39 7.84 -3.47 3.67
C MET A 39 6.43 -3.96 3.99
N VAL A 40 5.90 -4.78 3.10
CA VAL A 40 4.62 -5.46 3.30
C VAL A 40 4.86 -6.93 3.02
N ASP A 41 4.50 -7.79 3.96
CA ASP A 41 4.38 -9.23 3.76
C ASP A 41 2.92 -9.66 3.96
N VAL A 42 2.47 -10.58 3.11
CA VAL A 42 1.10 -11.06 3.10
C VAL A 42 1.08 -12.57 2.96
N CYS A 43 0.09 -13.18 3.60
CA CYS A 43 -0.22 -14.59 3.46
C CYS A 43 -1.73 -14.77 3.36
N ARG A 44 -2.19 -15.58 2.39
CA ARG A 44 -3.62 -15.89 2.21
C ARG A 44 -4.19 -16.70 3.38
N GLN A 45 -3.35 -17.39 4.15
CA GLN A 45 -3.78 -18.19 5.29
C GLN A 45 -2.88 -17.98 6.50
N SER A 46 -3.50 -17.60 7.62
CA SER A 46 -2.90 -17.65 8.95
C SER A 46 -3.60 -18.72 9.78
N SER A 47 -2.86 -19.53 10.52
CA SER A 47 -3.39 -20.64 11.31
C SER A 47 -4.06 -20.20 12.62
N TYR A 48 -3.97 -18.92 12.96
CA TYR A 48 -4.39 -18.36 14.25
C TYR A 48 -5.33 -17.15 14.10
N GLY A 49 -6.00 -17.00 12.96
CA GLY A 49 -6.89 -15.86 12.70
C GLY A 49 -6.20 -14.73 11.92
N TYR A 50 -6.82 -13.56 11.85
CA TYR A 50 -6.25 -12.41 11.13
C TYR A 50 -4.96 -11.94 11.81
N ASP A 51 -3.86 -11.93 11.04
CA ASP A 51 -2.61 -11.28 11.42
C ASP A 51 -2.47 -9.95 10.67
N GLN A 52 -2.63 -8.85 11.39
CA GLN A 52 -2.64 -7.49 10.86
C GLN A 52 -1.91 -6.58 11.83
N ARG A 53 -0.61 -6.46 11.59
CA ARG A 53 0.29 -5.63 12.38
C ARG A 53 0.88 -4.56 11.50
N ALA A 54 1.24 -3.44 12.11
CA ALA A 54 1.91 -2.36 11.43
C ALA A 54 2.90 -1.73 12.40
N GLU A 55 4.04 -1.30 11.88
CA GLU A 55 5.02 -0.53 12.64
C GLU A 55 5.59 0.58 11.78
N VAL A 56 5.94 1.70 12.42
CA VAL A 56 6.65 2.81 11.80
C VAL A 56 7.76 3.24 12.73
N LEU A 57 8.99 3.13 12.25
CA LEU A 57 10.20 3.61 12.91
C LEU A 57 10.57 4.99 12.37
N GLY A 58 10.77 5.95 13.28
CA GLY A 58 11.26 7.28 12.98
C GLY A 58 12.53 7.62 13.78
N THR A 59 13.05 8.83 13.59
CA THR A 59 14.29 9.30 14.22
C THR A 59 14.19 9.44 15.74
N MET A 60 12.98 9.59 16.28
CA MET A 60 12.71 9.81 17.70
C MET A 60 12.05 8.62 18.42
N GLY A 61 11.77 7.52 17.70
CA GLY A 61 11.09 6.37 18.29
C GLY A 61 10.31 5.58 17.27
N MET A 62 9.43 4.72 17.75
CA MET A 62 8.66 3.78 16.94
C MET A 62 7.24 3.68 17.49
N ILE A 63 6.27 3.56 16.59
CA ILE A 63 4.89 3.16 16.90
C ILE A 63 4.61 1.80 16.27
N GLN A 64 3.85 0.96 16.96
CA GLN A 64 3.38 -0.32 16.43
C GLN A 64 1.94 -0.59 16.87
N THR A 65 1.20 -1.33 16.05
CA THR A 65 -0.13 -1.84 16.36
C THR A 65 -0.14 -3.35 16.26
N ASP A 66 -0.72 -4.01 17.27
CA ASP A 66 -0.85 -5.47 17.34
C ASP A 66 -2.26 -5.92 16.91
N ASN A 67 -2.45 -7.23 16.82
CA ASN A 67 -3.73 -7.86 16.53
C ASN A 67 -4.80 -7.54 17.57
N VAL A 68 -6.07 -7.56 17.13
CA VAL A 68 -7.23 -7.35 17.99
C VAL A 68 -7.81 -8.68 18.42
N TYR A 69 -8.04 -8.82 19.73
CA TYR A 69 -8.56 -10.02 20.37
C TYR A 69 -10.00 -9.83 20.85
N PRO A 70 -10.82 -10.89 20.89
CA PRO A 70 -12.20 -10.82 21.39
C PRO A 70 -12.35 -10.32 22.83
N ASN A 71 -11.33 -10.52 23.66
CA ASN A 71 -11.28 -10.02 25.03
C ASN A 71 -9.82 -9.90 25.51
N THR A 72 -9.66 -9.38 26.72
CA THR A 72 -8.35 -9.13 27.35
C THR A 72 -7.91 -10.25 28.30
N ALA A 73 -8.59 -11.40 28.33
CA ALA A 73 -8.29 -12.48 29.25
C ALA A 73 -6.93 -13.13 28.91
N LYS A 74 -6.21 -13.52 29.97
CA LYS A 74 -4.90 -14.16 29.89
C LYS A 74 -4.93 -15.48 30.65
N ILE A 75 -4.21 -16.48 30.16
CA ILE A 75 -4.01 -17.75 30.84
C ILE A 75 -2.58 -17.81 31.37
N TYR A 76 -2.40 -18.26 32.61
CA TYR A 76 -1.10 -18.48 33.25
C TYR A 76 -1.05 -19.89 33.85
N LYS A 77 -0.25 -20.77 33.26
CA LYS A 77 -0.02 -22.17 33.64
C LYS A 77 1.48 -22.46 33.64
N ASN A 78 1.88 -23.60 34.20
CA ASN A 78 3.29 -24.02 34.23
C ASN A 78 3.89 -24.17 32.81
N ASP A 79 3.07 -24.45 31.82
CA ASP A 79 3.44 -24.72 30.42
C ASP A 79 2.92 -23.68 29.41
N PHE A 80 2.18 -22.66 29.87
CA PHE A 80 1.58 -21.65 28.97
C PHE A 80 1.36 -20.30 29.65
N THR A 81 1.74 -19.22 28.95
CA THR A 81 1.28 -17.87 29.25
C THR A 81 0.92 -17.13 27.97
N GLY A 82 -0.25 -16.48 27.91
CA GLY A 82 -0.70 -15.81 26.69
C GLY A 82 -2.16 -15.34 26.72
N ASN A 83 -2.62 -14.82 25.58
CA ASN A 83 -4.05 -14.52 25.36
C ASN A 83 -4.88 -15.80 25.51
N ALA A 84 -6.08 -15.67 26.11
CA ALA A 84 -7.00 -16.78 26.23
C ALA A 84 -7.59 -17.18 24.86
N ASP A 85 -7.78 -16.20 23.98
CA ASP A 85 -8.31 -16.39 22.63
C ASP A 85 -7.27 -16.06 21.55
N MET A 86 -7.52 -16.60 20.37
CA MET A 86 -6.86 -16.17 19.14
C MET A 86 -7.37 -14.78 18.70
N PRO A 87 -6.61 -14.05 17.87
CA PRO A 87 -7.13 -12.89 17.15
C PRO A 87 -8.45 -13.19 16.45
N TYR A 88 -9.23 -12.15 16.16
CA TYR A 88 -10.44 -12.31 15.35
C TYR A 88 -10.13 -13.06 14.04
N ASP A 89 -11.02 -13.96 13.64
CA ASP A 89 -10.92 -14.80 12.44
C ASP A 89 -12.05 -14.55 11.43
N PHE A 90 -13.03 -13.72 11.81
CA PHE A 90 -14.18 -13.35 10.97
C PHE A 90 -14.17 -11.86 10.64
N PHE A 91 -14.26 -11.54 9.33
CA PHE A 91 -14.06 -10.18 8.82
C PHE A 91 -14.99 -9.15 9.45
N LEU A 92 -16.27 -9.48 9.65
CA LEU A 92 -17.25 -8.56 10.26
C LEU A 92 -16.88 -8.26 11.71
N SER A 93 -16.45 -9.26 12.49
CA SER A 93 -16.01 -9.04 13.88
C SER A 93 -14.75 -8.20 13.92
N ARG A 94 -13.81 -8.45 13.00
CA ARG A 94 -12.53 -7.74 12.93
C ARG A 94 -12.68 -6.28 12.48
N TYR A 95 -13.58 -5.99 11.55
CA TYR A 95 -13.68 -4.69 10.88
C TYR A 95 -14.95 -3.91 11.21
N ASN A 96 -15.76 -4.35 12.18
CA ASN A 96 -17.03 -3.69 12.52
C ASN A 96 -16.84 -2.17 12.77
N GLU A 97 -15.91 -1.82 13.66
CA GLU A 97 -15.63 -0.43 14.01
C GLU A 97 -15.08 0.37 12.82
N ALA A 98 -14.24 -0.25 12.00
CA ALA A 98 -13.67 0.39 10.81
C ALA A 98 -14.77 0.76 9.79
N TYR A 99 -15.68 -0.17 9.47
CA TYR A 99 -16.79 0.09 8.56
C TYR A 99 -17.76 1.14 9.09
N VAL A 100 -18.07 1.11 10.40
CA VAL A 100 -18.90 2.13 11.03
C VAL A 100 -18.24 3.50 10.93
N THR A 101 -16.96 3.59 11.25
CA THR A 101 -16.19 4.84 11.23
C THR A 101 -16.07 5.40 9.81
N GLU A 102 -15.75 4.57 8.84
CA GLU A 102 -15.67 4.95 7.42
C GLU A 102 -17.01 5.46 6.89
N THR A 103 -18.10 4.74 7.19
CA THR A 103 -19.45 5.14 6.76
C THR A 103 -19.86 6.47 7.36
N ILE A 104 -19.60 6.69 8.65
CA ILE A 104 -19.87 7.96 9.33
C ILE A 104 -19.07 9.08 8.66
N ALA A 105 -17.77 8.91 8.45
CA ALA A 105 -16.91 9.93 7.86
C ALA A 105 -17.35 10.29 6.43
N PHE A 106 -17.81 9.31 5.65
CA PHE A 106 -18.40 9.55 4.33
C PHE A 106 -19.69 10.36 4.43
N CYS A 107 -20.63 9.98 5.30
CA CYS A 107 -21.87 10.72 5.51
C CYS A 107 -21.62 12.15 6.00
N GLU A 108 -20.68 12.36 6.92
CA GLU A 108 -20.29 13.68 7.40
C GLU A 108 -19.71 14.55 6.28
N SER A 109 -18.91 13.95 5.39
CA SER A 109 -18.36 14.66 4.23
C SER A 109 -19.46 15.15 3.28
N LEU A 110 -20.48 14.30 3.05
CA LEU A 110 -21.64 14.67 2.23
C LEU A 110 -22.51 15.76 2.87
N VAL A 111 -22.75 15.68 4.17
CA VAL A 111 -23.62 16.64 4.88
C VAL A 111 -22.97 18.01 4.98
N ASN A 112 -21.65 18.05 5.20
CA ASN A 112 -20.90 19.29 5.45
C ASN A 112 -20.22 19.86 4.20
N ASP A 113 -20.36 19.23 3.03
CA ASP A 113 -19.65 19.59 1.80
C ASP A 113 -18.13 19.71 2.02
N SER A 114 -17.56 18.73 2.73
CA SER A 114 -16.14 18.67 3.05
C SER A 114 -15.42 17.56 2.27
N PRO A 115 -14.09 17.63 2.09
CA PRO A 115 -13.33 16.57 1.45
C PRO A 115 -13.51 15.23 2.17
N VAL A 116 -13.63 14.15 1.39
CA VAL A 116 -13.64 12.79 1.93
C VAL A 116 -12.24 12.39 2.41
N PRO A 117 -12.11 11.57 3.47
CA PRO A 117 -10.81 11.13 3.98
C PRO A 117 -10.01 10.23 3.02
N CYS A 118 -10.71 9.51 2.13
CA CYS A 118 -10.15 8.64 1.11
C CYS A 118 -10.78 9.00 -0.22
N THR A 119 -9.95 9.42 -1.17
CA THR A 119 -10.34 9.96 -2.46
C THR A 119 -10.22 8.90 -3.57
N GLY A 120 -10.73 9.21 -4.76
CA GLY A 120 -10.48 8.36 -5.93
C GLY A 120 -9.00 8.31 -6.33
N GLU A 121 -8.22 9.35 -6.00
CA GLU A 121 -6.77 9.41 -6.27
C GLU A 121 -6.01 8.38 -5.44
N ASP A 122 -6.39 8.21 -4.17
CA ASP A 122 -5.81 7.20 -3.27
C ASP A 122 -6.01 5.78 -3.84
N GLY A 123 -7.21 5.50 -4.37
CA GLY A 123 -7.52 4.24 -5.04
C GLY A 123 -6.70 4.02 -6.32
N LEU A 124 -6.50 5.06 -7.12
CA LEU A 124 -5.66 4.99 -8.32
C LEU A 124 -4.20 4.69 -7.98
N VAL A 125 -3.66 5.37 -6.96
CA VAL A 125 -2.27 5.13 -6.49
C VAL A 125 -2.11 3.69 -6.00
N ALA A 126 -3.06 3.18 -5.21
CA ALA A 126 -3.03 1.79 -4.73
C ALA A 126 -3.03 0.79 -5.91
N LEU A 127 -3.83 1.04 -6.95
CA LEU A 127 -3.86 0.20 -8.15
C LEU A 127 -2.53 0.24 -8.92
N ILE A 128 -1.94 1.43 -9.09
CA ILE A 128 -0.62 1.57 -9.74
C ILE A 128 0.46 0.78 -8.98
N MET A 129 0.44 0.85 -7.65
CA MET A 129 1.39 0.11 -6.81
C MET A 129 1.19 -1.40 -6.94
N ALA A 130 -0.05 -1.89 -7.00
CA ALA A 130 -0.35 -3.30 -7.19
C ALA A 130 0.14 -3.82 -8.56
N ILE A 131 -0.12 -3.09 -9.64
CA ILE A 131 0.35 -3.46 -10.98
C ILE A 131 1.89 -3.45 -11.04
N ALA A 132 2.53 -2.47 -10.41
CA ALA A 132 3.99 -2.42 -10.33
C ALA A 132 4.58 -3.60 -9.54
N ALA A 133 3.90 -4.03 -8.46
CA ALA A 133 4.30 -5.21 -7.68
C ALA A 133 4.19 -6.48 -8.52
N ASP A 134 3.10 -6.65 -9.27
CA ASP A 134 2.89 -7.80 -10.14
C ASP A 134 4.01 -7.91 -11.20
N LYS A 135 4.27 -6.80 -11.89
CA LYS A 135 5.38 -6.69 -12.86
C LYS A 135 6.74 -6.97 -12.21
N SER A 136 6.97 -6.48 -11.00
CA SER A 136 8.23 -6.70 -10.28
C SER A 136 8.44 -8.17 -9.95
N ALA A 137 7.39 -8.87 -9.50
CA ALA A 137 7.44 -10.29 -9.19
C ALA A 137 7.63 -11.15 -10.44
N GLU A 138 7.06 -10.76 -11.58
CA GLU A 138 7.27 -11.43 -12.87
C GLU A 138 8.71 -11.26 -13.38
N GLU A 139 9.19 -10.01 -13.42
CA GLU A 139 10.49 -9.68 -14.02
C GLU A 139 11.67 -9.87 -13.06
N ASN A 140 11.42 -10.19 -11.78
CA ASN A 140 12.42 -10.39 -10.73
C ASN A 140 13.38 -9.19 -10.58
N ARG A 141 12.84 -7.96 -10.64
CA ARG A 141 13.62 -6.72 -10.51
C ARG A 141 12.82 -5.61 -9.85
N TRP A 142 13.53 -4.55 -9.45
CA TRP A 142 12.90 -3.28 -9.08
C TRP A 142 12.12 -2.70 -10.26
N VAL A 143 10.89 -2.26 -10.00
CA VAL A 143 10.02 -1.58 -10.96
C VAL A 143 9.73 -0.17 -10.45
N SER A 144 9.98 0.82 -11.30
CA SER A 144 9.58 2.19 -11.00
C SER A 144 8.08 2.35 -11.25
N PHE A 145 7.35 3.00 -10.34
CA PHE A 145 5.93 3.31 -10.54
C PHE A 145 5.70 4.13 -11.82
N ARG A 146 6.71 4.89 -12.24
CA ARG A 146 6.70 5.63 -13.50
C ARG A 146 6.52 4.71 -14.71
N GLU A 147 7.05 3.50 -14.69
CA GLU A 147 6.85 2.52 -15.78
C GLU A 147 5.38 2.15 -15.95
N ILE A 148 4.60 2.15 -14.85
CA ILE A 148 3.17 1.82 -14.89
C ILE A 148 2.37 3.05 -15.33
N VAL A 149 2.67 4.22 -14.77
CA VAL A 149 2.04 5.50 -15.14
C VAL A 149 2.28 5.83 -16.63
N GLU A 150 3.47 5.52 -17.13
CA GLU A 150 3.85 5.61 -18.55
C GLU A 150 3.40 4.39 -19.37
N SER A 151 2.67 3.44 -18.82
CA SER A 151 2.07 2.34 -19.60
C SER A 151 0.57 2.50 -19.82
N VAL A 152 -0.07 3.42 -19.08
CA VAL A 152 -1.52 3.63 -19.16
C VAL A 152 -1.79 4.86 -19.98
N TYR A 153 -1.96 4.69 -21.29
CA TYR A 153 -2.71 5.63 -22.10
C TYR A 153 -4.24 5.32 -21.76
N CYS A 154 -5.21 6.22 -21.37
CA CYS A 154 -6.63 6.27 -21.89
C CYS A 154 -7.26 7.61 -22.58
N GLU A 155 -7.73 7.68 -23.86
CA GLU A 155 -8.11 8.80 -24.79
C GLU A 155 -9.63 8.79 -25.14
N ASN A 156 -10.31 7.63 -24.99
CA ASN A 156 -11.77 7.41 -24.93
C ASN A 156 -12.06 5.96 -24.42
N PRO A 157 -13.32 5.49 -24.23
CA PRO A 157 -13.59 4.11 -23.78
C PRO A 157 -12.98 2.99 -24.66
N THR A 158 -12.50 3.35 -25.85
CA THR A 158 -11.90 2.50 -26.88
C THR A 158 -10.50 2.94 -27.32
N GLU A 159 -9.92 3.98 -26.73
CA GLU A 159 -8.67 4.58 -27.22
C GLU A 159 -7.92 5.19 -26.07
N CYS A 160 -6.58 5.31 -26.10
CA CYS A 160 -5.82 5.47 -24.87
C CYS A 160 -4.81 6.71 -24.77
N GLN A 161 -4.60 7.50 -23.65
CA GLN A 161 -3.69 8.65 -23.22
C GLN A 161 -3.11 8.73 -21.74
N MET A 162 -1.81 9.08 -21.52
CA MET A 162 -0.97 8.76 -20.33
C MET A 162 -1.50 9.37 -19.01
N ILE A 163 -1.50 8.61 -17.89
CA ILE A 163 -1.74 9.18 -16.52
C ILE A 163 -0.67 10.23 -16.15
N ALA A 164 0.49 10.24 -16.82
CA ALA A 164 1.54 11.25 -16.68
C ALA A 164 1.06 12.72 -16.77
N ASN A 165 -0.06 12.99 -17.45
CA ASN A 165 -0.60 14.33 -17.68
C ASN A 165 -1.78 14.71 -16.78
N SER A 166 -2.19 13.86 -15.83
CA SER A 166 -3.30 14.16 -14.93
C SER A 166 -2.84 14.89 -13.67
N ASP A 167 -3.68 15.78 -13.14
CA ASP A 167 -3.42 16.51 -11.89
C ASP A 167 -3.50 15.64 -10.62
N ILE A 168 -3.71 14.32 -10.80
CA ILE A 168 -4.01 13.32 -9.77
C ILE A 168 -2.77 12.96 -8.93
N PHE A 169 -1.54 13.27 -9.38
CA PHE A 169 -0.33 12.91 -8.64
C PHE A 169 0.18 14.04 -7.72
N PRO A 170 0.64 13.70 -6.50
CA PRO A 170 1.35 14.63 -5.61
C PRO A 170 2.58 15.27 -6.30
N GLU A 171 2.89 16.52 -5.96
CA GLU A 171 4.10 17.19 -6.44
C GLU A 171 5.35 16.34 -6.12
N GLY A 172 6.11 15.95 -7.16
CA GLY A 172 7.28 15.06 -7.06
C GLY A 172 7.07 13.67 -7.68
N PHE A 173 5.82 13.24 -7.90
CA PHE A 173 5.49 12.00 -8.63
C PHE A 173 5.01 12.26 -10.06
N ARG A 174 4.70 13.52 -10.39
CA ARG A 174 4.46 13.98 -11.76
C ARG A 174 5.75 13.86 -12.59
N PRO A 175 5.72 13.27 -13.80
CA PRO A 175 6.85 13.35 -14.71
C PRO A 175 7.12 14.83 -15.04
N LYS A 176 8.32 15.31 -14.70
CA LYS A 176 8.69 16.74 -14.74
C LYS A 176 8.84 17.34 -16.14
N SER A 177 8.61 16.58 -17.20
CA SER A 177 8.93 16.97 -18.56
C SER A 177 7.81 16.54 -19.50
N LYS A 178 7.54 17.33 -20.55
CA LYS A 178 6.61 16.91 -21.59
C LYS A 178 7.08 15.56 -22.14
N PRO A 179 6.18 14.66 -22.56
CA PRO A 179 6.57 13.34 -23.11
C PRO A 179 7.64 13.45 -24.21
N GLU A 180 7.60 14.55 -24.96
CA GLU A 180 8.51 14.92 -26.04
C GLU A 180 9.93 15.25 -25.56
N ASP A 181 10.06 15.81 -24.35
CA ASP A 181 11.34 16.23 -23.75
C ASP A 181 12.13 15.04 -23.16
N LEU A 182 11.49 13.87 -23.03
CA LEU A 182 12.13 12.62 -22.57
C LEU A 182 12.96 11.95 -23.67
N LEU A 183 12.89 12.43 -24.91
CA LEU A 183 13.63 11.90 -26.05
C LEU A 183 15.05 12.48 -26.17
N VAL A 184 15.44 13.42 -25.32
CA VAL A 184 16.77 14.05 -25.40
C VAL A 184 17.40 14.15 -24.00
N PRO A 185 18.62 13.60 -23.79
CA PRO A 185 19.28 13.73 -22.50
C PRO A 185 19.95 15.10 -22.40
N ASN A 186 19.53 15.96 -21.44
CA ASN A 186 20.45 16.50 -20.41
C ASN A 186 19.94 17.66 -19.52
N LYS A 187 20.49 17.62 -18.28
CA LYS A 187 21.06 18.70 -17.44
C LYS A 187 20.17 19.61 -16.56
N GLN A 188 20.34 19.37 -15.25
CA GLN A 188 20.57 20.30 -14.12
C GLN A 188 19.46 21.25 -13.60
N GLU A 189 19.59 21.49 -12.27
CA GLU A 189 19.03 22.54 -11.37
C GLU A 189 17.87 22.10 -10.46
N GLU A 190 18.07 21.75 -9.17
CA GLU A 190 18.43 22.51 -7.93
C GLU A 190 17.37 23.49 -7.37
N LYS A 191 16.87 23.13 -6.16
CA LYS A 191 16.57 23.95 -4.95
C LYS A 191 15.12 24.22 -4.47
N SER A 192 14.94 23.84 -3.18
CA SER A 192 14.23 24.48 -2.03
C SER A 192 12.71 24.69 -2.14
N GLY A 193 11.86 24.44 -1.13
CA GLY A 193 12.00 24.12 0.29
C GLY A 193 10.71 24.55 1.02
N GLY A 194 10.30 23.88 2.11
CA GLY A 194 9.19 24.33 2.95
C GLY A 194 8.42 23.20 3.65
N GLY A 195 8.76 22.93 4.91
CA GLY A 195 8.20 21.84 5.71
C GLY A 195 6.89 22.19 6.43
N ASN A 196 6.07 21.15 6.65
CA ASN A 196 4.84 21.19 7.44
C ASN A 196 4.94 20.19 8.61
N MET A 197 4.31 20.49 9.74
CA MET A 197 4.58 19.96 11.09
C MET A 197 4.45 18.44 11.28
N PHE A 198 3.84 17.70 10.34
CA PHE A 198 3.89 16.23 10.26
C PHE A 198 5.25 15.69 9.80
N SER A 199 6.02 16.48 9.05
CA SER A 199 7.36 16.13 8.61
C SER A 199 8.34 16.05 9.79
N LYS A 200 8.11 16.77 10.90
CA LYS A 200 9.08 16.82 12.01
C LYS A 200 9.19 15.52 12.82
N MET A 201 8.24 14.60 12.68
CA MET A 201 8.28 13.31 13.38
C MET A 201 8.89 12.19 12.51
N PHE A 202 8.94 12.42 11.19
CA PHE A 202 9.32 11.42 10.19
C PHE A 202 10.45 11.89 9.24
N SER A 203 11.00 13.10 9.43
CA SER A 203 12.23 13.60 8.77
C SER A 203 13.47 13.37 9.61
#